data_AF-A0A7W1PVR8-F1
#
_entry.id   AF-A0A7W1PVR8-F1
#
_cell.length_a   1.000
_cell.length_b   1.000
_cell.length_c   1.000
_cell.angle_alpha   90.00
_cell.angle_beta   90.00
_cell.angle_gamma   90.00
#
_symmetry.space_group_name_H-M   'P 1'
#
loop_
_entity.id
_entity.type
_entity.pdbx_description
1 polymer ?
#
loop_
_entity_poly.entity_id
_entity_poly.type
_entity_poly.pdbx_seq_one_letter_code
_entity_poly.pdbx_strand_id
1 'polypeptide(L)'
;MTKTDFFRILIKVFGLYSLIVAVFTIFPAQLSFVLMDIGILAIILILGILAFIVFIFLFLIRKPDLIIKWLKLDKGFDNDEIDFKYLETSSIIKISALIIGGILLLDNIPIFLSNSYFAFKTDIARQGLSDQQYITWGTSFINIIIGYLLLANFEKINRWFKRKEEKNEG
;
A
#
# COMPACT_ATOMS: atom_id res chain seq x y z
N MET A 1 -16.26 -19.10 -3.39
CA MET A 1 -14.78 -18.90 -3.55
C MET A 1 -14.20 -18.78 -2.16
N THR A 2 -13.05 -19.42 -1.87
CA THR A 2 -12.51 -19.33 -0.50
C THR A 2 -12.04 -17.91 -0.18
N LYS A 3 -12.11 -17.49 1.07
CA LYS A 3 -11.61 -16.18 1.53
C LYS A 3 -10.13 -15.97 1.17
N THR A 4 -9.34 -17.03 1.28
CA THR A 4 -7.92 -17.01 0.93
C THR A 4 -7.72 -16.84 -0.57
N ASP A 5 -8.54 -17.48 -1.40
CA ASP A 5 -8.49 -17.29 -2.85
C ASP A 5 -8.92 -15.86 -3.24
N PHE A 6 -9.87 -15.26 -2.52
CA PHE A 6 -10.24 -13.86 -2.72
C PHE A 6 -9.08 -12.91 -2.46
N PHE A 7 -8.44 -13.02 -1.29
CA PHE A 7 -7.28 -12.17 -0.99
C PHE A 7 -6.11 -12.45 -1.92
N ARG A 8 -5.93 -13.71 -2.33
CA ARG A 8 -4.91 -14.08 -3.32
C ARG A 8 -5.16 -13.40 -4.67
N ILE A 9 -6.39 -13.40 -5.17
CA ILE A 9 -6.76 -12.70 -6.40
C ILE A 9 -6.58 -11.19 -6.23
N LEU A 10 -7.07 -10.63 -5.12
CA LEU A 10 -7.00 -9.20 -4.86
C LEU A 10 -5.55 -8.71 -4.79
N ILE A 11 -4.65 -9.42 -4.09
CA ILE A 11 -3.22 -9.11 -4.04
C ILE A 11 -2.58 -9.20 -5.43
N LYS A 12 -2.97 -10.18 -6.26
CA LYS A 12 -2.44 -10.32 -7.63
C LYS A 12 -2.91 -9.19 -8.55
N VAL A 13 -4.19 -8.84 -8.51
CA VAL A 13 -4.75 -7.70 -9.25
C VAL A 13 -4.07 -6.42 -8.81
N PHE A 14 -3.89 -6.27 -7.50
CA PHE A 14 -3.18 -5.14 -6.92
C PHE A 14 -1.72 -5.07 -7.41
N GLY A 15 -0.98 -6.17 -7.35
CA GLY A 15 0.40 -6.24 -7.85
C GLY A 15 0.52 -5.92 -9.33
N LEU A 16 -0.44 -6.36 -10.15
CA LEU A 16 -0.51 -6.02 -11.57
C LEU A 16 -0.75 -4.52 -11.79
N TYR A 17 -1.69 -3.92 -11.03
CA TYR A 17 -1.92 -2.49 -11.07
C TYR A 17 -0.66 -1.69 -10.69
N SER A 18 0.03 -2.08 -9.60
CA SER A 18 1.29 -1.44 -9.21
C SER A 18 2.37 -1.54 -10.28
N LEU A 19 2.46 -2.66 -11.01
CA LEU A 19 3.40 -2.80 -12.13
C LEU A 19 3.08 -1.80 -13.25
N ILE A 20 1.80 -1.67 -13.61
CA ILE A 20 1.35 -0.71 -14.63
C ILE A 20 1.76 0.71 -14.20
N VAL A 21 1.46 1.12 -12.98
CA VAL A 21 1.86 2.44 -12.46
C VAL A 21 3.38 2.61 -12.46
N ALA A 22 4.13 1.58 -12.05
CA ALA A 22 5.58 1.65 -12.02
C ALA A 22 6.19 1.85 -13.42
N VAL A 23 5.69 1.12 -14.42
CA VAL A 23 6.19 1.17 -15.80
C VAL A 23 5.75 2.44 -16.53
N PHE A 24 4.50 2.87 -16.35
CA PHE A 24 3.93 3.98 -17.13
C PHE A 24 3.99 5.34 -16.42
N THR A 25 4.25 5.38 -15.12
CA THR A 25 4.27 6.63 -14.35
C THR A 25 5.61 6.86 -13.67
N ILE A 26 6.05 5.91 -12.84
CA ILE A 26 7.28 6.09 -12.04
C ILE A 26 8.51 6.09 -12.95
N PHE A 27 8.62 5.10 -13.83
CA PHE A 27 9.79 4.95 -14.70
C PHE A 27 10.00 6.16 -15.66
N PRO A 28 8.99 6.66 -16.40
CA PRO A 28 9.13 7.85 -17.23
C PRO A 28 9.47 9.11 -16.44
N ALA A 29 8.89 9.28 -15.24
CA ALA A 29 9.18 10.43 -14.38
C ALA A 29 10.66 10.47 -13.95
N GLN A 30 11.27 9.31 -13.70
CA GLN A 30 12.69 9.22 -13.31
C GLN A 30 13.65 9.28 -14.51
N LEU A 31 13.20 8.89 -15.71
CA LEU A 31 14.00 9.03 -16.94
C LEU A 31 14.38 10.49 -17.21
N SER A 32 13.45 11.44 -16.98
CA SER A 32 13.71 12.87 -17.15
C SER A 32 14.87 13.38 -16.28
N PHE A 33 15.00 12.86 -15.05
CA PHE A 33 16.10 13.23 -14.15
C PHE A 33 17.45 12.66 -14.60
N VAL A 34 17.48 11.45 -15.17
CA VAL A 34 18.73 10.81 -15.60
C VAL A 34 19.20 11.31 -16.96
N LEU A 35 18.29 11.71 -17.85
CA LEU A 35 18.65 12.30 -19.14
C LEU A 35 19.35 13.67 -19.00
N MET A 36 19.17 14.37 -17.87
CA MET A 36 19.87 15.64 -17.59
C MET A 36 21.34 15.47 -17.18
N ASP A 37 21.72 14.31 -16.63
CA ASP A 37 23.09 14.05 -16.15
C ASP A 37 23.45 12.57 -16.39
N ILE A 38 23.96 12.27 -17.59
CA ILE A 38 24.20 10.91 -18.06
C ILE A 38 25.53 10.38 -17.51
N GLY A 39 25.54 10.09 -16.20
CA GLY A 39 26.63 9.39 -15.53
C GLY A 39 26.41 7.87 -15.46
N ILE A 40 27.49 7.08 -15.42
CA ILE A 40 27.41 5.61 -15.31
C ILE A 40 26.69 5.17 -14.03
N LEU A 41 26.81 5.95 -12.95
CA LEU A 41 26.10 5.75 -11.70
C LEU A 41 24.58 5.89 -11.85
N ALA A 42 24.11 6.82 -12.69
CA ALA A 42 22.69 7.03 -12.93
C ALA A 42 22.07 5.84 -13.69
N ILE A 43 22.81 5.26 -14.64
CA ILE A 43 22.39 4.04 -15.35
C ILE A 43 22.29 2.84 -14.39
N ILE A 44 23.29 2.66 -13.53
CA ILE A 44 23.28 1.57 -12.52
C ILE A 44 22.09 1.74 -11.56
N LEU A 45 21.81 2.96 -11.11
CA LEU A 45 20.68 3.25 -10.24
C LEU A 45 19.33 2.96 -10.91
N ILE A 46 19.14 3.35 -12.17
CA ILE A 46 17.91 3.04 -12.93
C ILE A 46 17.71 1.53 -13.02
N LEU A 47 18.75 0.78 -13.38
CA LEU A 47 18.67 -0.68 -13.50
C LEU A 47 18.37 -1.32 -12.15
N GLY A 48 18.96 -0.81 -11.07
CA GLY A 48 18.68 -1.24 -9.70
C GLY A 48 17.22 -1.01 -9.30
N ILE A 49 16.67 0.18 -9.58
CA ILE A 49 15.27 0.50 -9.30
C ILE A 49 14.32 -0.39 -10.10
N LEU A 50 14.59 -0.59 -11.40
CA LEU A 50 13.82 -1.51 -12.25
C LEU A 50 13.86 -2.94 -11.71
N ALA A 51 15.04 -3.45 -11.36
CA ALA A 51 15.20 -4.78 -10.78
C ALA A 51 14.44 -4.92 -9.46
N PHE A 52 14.47 -3.89 -8.61
CA PHE A 52 13.74 -3.86 -7.35
C PHE A 52 12.22 -3.86 -7.54
N ILE A 53 11.70 -3.08 -8.49
CA ILE A 53 10.27 -3.07 -8.85
C ILE A 53 9.84 -4.46 -9.35
N VAL A 54 10.61 -5.06 -10.26
CA VAL A 54 10.33 -6.41 -10.77
C VAL A 54 10.38 -7.45 -9.64
N PHE A 55 11.35 -7.33 -8.73
CA PHE A 55 11.47 -8.21 -7.58
C PHE A 55 10.24 -8.12 -6.66
N ILE A 56 9.79 -6.91 -6.31
CA ILE A 56 8.58 -6.70 -5.52
C ILE A 56 7.36 -7.30 -6.23
N PHE A 57 7.22 -7.04 -7.54
CA PHE A 57 6.12 -7.59 -8.33
C PHE A 57 6.10 -9.13 -8.32
N LEU A 58 7.24 -9.76 -8.55
CA LEU A 58 7.37 -11.22 -8.48
C LEU A 58 7.05 -11.75 -7.09
N PHE A 59 7.44 -11.02 -6.04
CA PHE A 59 7.11 -11.37 -4.66
C PHE A 59 5.59 -11.33 -4.41
N LEU A 60 4.90 -10.27 -4.83
CA LEU A 60 3.44 -10.13 -4.69
C LEU A 60 2.68 -11.23 -5.42
N ILE A 61 3.11 -11.61 -6.63
CA ILE A 61 2.44 -12.64 -7.43
C ILE A 61 2.75 -14.07 -6.98
N ARG A 62 4.01 -14.37 -6.63
CA ARG A 62 4.43 -15.75 -6.28
C ARG A 62 4.13 -16.11 -4.84
N LYS A 63 4.07 -15.14 -3.91
CA LYS A 63 3.89 -15.41 -2.47
C LYS A 63 2.77 -14.57 -1.82
N PRO A 64 1.57 -14.51 -2.41
CA PRO A 64 0.43 -13.80 -1.80
C PRO A 64 0.06 -14.39 -0.43
N ASP A 65 0.22 -15.69 -0.24
CA ASP A 65 -0.12 -16.37 1.04
C ASP A 65 0.75 -15.88 2.22
N LEU A 66 2.00 -15.47 1.97
CA LEU A 66 2.85 -14.86 3.01
C LEU A 66 2.29 -13.50 3.42
N ILE A 67 1.85 -12.69 2.47
CA ILE A 67 1.26 -11.37 2.71
C ILE A 67 -0.06 -11.52 3.48
N ILE A 68 -0.93 -12.46 3.06
CA ILE A 68 -2.19 -12.78 3.74
C ILE A 68 -1.93 -13.15 5.19
N LYS A 69 -0.97 -14.05 5.46
CA LYS A 69 -0.65 -14.50 6.82
C LYS A 69 -0.02 -13.39 7.67
N TRP A 70 0.83 -12.57 7.08
CA TRP A 70 1.54 -11.50 7.79
C TRP A 70 0.59 -10.37 8.20
N LEU A 71 -0.29 -9.97 7.28
CA LEU A 71 -1.35 -8.99 7.54
C LEU A 71 -2.59 -9.59 8.20
N LYS A 72 -2.63 -10.93 8.40
CA LYS A 72 -3.75 -11.68 8.99
C LYS A 72 -5.09 -11.39 8.30
N LEU A 73 -5.07 -11.29 6.97
CA LEU A 73 -6.24 -10.90 6.15
C LEU A 73 -7.34 -11.97 6.15
N ASP A 74 -6.97 -13.22 6.40
CA ASP A 74 -7.86 -14.37 6.52
C ASP A 74 -8.66 -14.39 7.84
N LYS A 75 -8.22 -13.63 8.85
CA LYS A 75 -8.88 -13.57 10.15
C LYS A 75 -10.16 -12.74 10.07
N GLY A 76 -11.09 -13.00 10.97
CA GLY A 76 -12.34 -12.25 11.09
C GLY A 76 -13.42 -12.55 10.06
N PHE A 77 -13.21 -13.41 9.07
CA PHE A 77 -14.31 -13.98 8.27
C PHE A 77 -14.81 -15.27 8.93
N ASP A 78 -16.09 -15.29 9.32
CA ASP A 78 -16.72 -16.38 10.06
C ASP A 78 -16.86 -17.66 9.21
N ASN A 79 -17.03 -17.50 7.89
CA ASN A 79 -17.09 -18.60 6.93
C ASN A 79 -15.84 -18.63 6.03
N ASP A 80 -15.42 -19.84 5.64
CA ASP A 80 -14.30 -20.03 4.71
C ASP A 80 -14.66 -19.67 3.26
N GLU A 81 -15.95 -19.64 2.94
CA GLU A 81 -16.46 -19.20 1.65
C GLU A 81 -16.98 -17.77 1.68
N ILE A 82 -16.57 -16.98 0.69
CA ILE A 82 -17.19 -15.70 0.39
C ILE A 82 -18.35 -15.99 -0.56
N ASP A 83 -19.57 -15.89 -0.05
CA ASP A 83 -20.80 -15.92 -0.84
C ASP A 83 -21.23 -14.48 -1.16
N PHE A 84 -21.02 -14.07 -2.42
CA PHE A 84 -21.38 -12.73 -2.89
C PHE A 84 -22.90 -12.51 -2.97
N LYS A 85 -23.71 -13.58 -2.87
CA LYS A 85 -25.16 -13.49 -2.94
C LYS A 85 -25.79 -12.87 -1.69
N TYR A 86 -25.10 -12.96 -0.55
CA TYR A 86 -25.50 -12.37 0.73
C TYR A 86 -24.29 -11.68 1.38
N LEU A 87 -23.87 -10.56 0.80
CA LEU A 87 -22.82 -9.73 1.39
C LEU A 87 -23.33 -9.06 2.67
N GLU A 88 -23.05 -9.68 3.82
CA GLU A 88 -23.29 -9.04 5.11
C GLU A 88 -22.51 -7.72 5.23
N THR A 89 -23.10 -6.72 5.91
CA THR A 89 -22.44 -5.42 6.22
C THR A 89 -21.04 -5.62 6.78
N SER A 90 -20.84 -6.69 7.57
CA SER A 90 -19.55 -7.05 8.12
C SER A 90 -18.49 -7.35 7.07
N SER A 91 -18.86 -8.10 6.03
CA SER A 91 -17.96 -8.45 4.92
C SER A 91 -17.61 -7.22 4.09
N ILE A 92 -18.57 -6.31 3.88
CA ILE A 92 -18.36 -5.05 3.16
C ILE A 92 -17.37 -4.14 3.91
N ILE A 93 -17.51 -4.01 5.24
CA ILE A 93 -16.60 -3.21 6.06
C ILE A 93 -15.18 -3.77 6.03
N LYS A 94 -15.03 -5.10 6.09
CA LYS A 94 -13.72 -5.77 6.02
C LYS A 94 -13.05 -5.53 4.67
N ILE A 95 -13.78 -5.72 3.56
CA ILE A 95 -13.26 -5.49 2.21
C ILE A 95 -12.91 -4.01 2.02
N SER A 96 -13.75 -3.10 2.48
CA SER A 96 -13.49 -1.65 2.41
C SER A 96 -12.25 -1.24 3.21
N ALA A 97 -12.11 -1.71 4.45
CA ALA A 97 -10.94 -1.45 5.27
C ALA A 97 -9.66 -2.00 4.61
N LEU A 98 -9.77 -3.13 3.93
CA LEU A 98 -8.67 -3.75 3.20
C LEU A 98 -8.24 -2.94 1.98
N ILE A 99 -9.20 -2.52 1.15
CA ILE A 99 -8.92 -1.72 -0.05
C ILE A 99 -8.37 -0.35 0.35
N ILE A 100 -9.03 0.36 1.26
CA ILE A 100 -8.61 1.70 1.70
C ILE A 100 -7.27 1.64 2.41
N GLY A 101 -7.11 0.69 3.35
CA GLY A 101 -5.86 0.52 4.08
C GLY A 101 -4.70 0.14 3.17
N GLY A 102 -4.95 -0.73 2.19
CA GLY A 102 -3.98 -1.09 1.16
C GLY A 102 -3.53 0.11 0.33
N ILE A 103 -4.48 0.84 -0.27
CA ILE A 103 -4.19 2.03 -1.09
C ILE A 103 -3.38 3.07 -0.29
N LEU A 104 -3.78 3.34 0.96
CA LEU A 104 -3.06 4.27 1.83
C LEU A 104 -1.59 3.88 2.03
N LEU A 105 -1.31 2.60 2.29
CA LEU A 105 0.08 2.15 2.44
C LEU A 105 0.85 2.29 1.12
N LEU A 106 0.24 1.93 0.01
CA LEU A 106 0.92 1.81 -1.27
C LEU A 106 1.24 3.16 -1.90
N ASP A 107 0.37 4.14 -1.73
CA ASP A 107 0.62 5.50 -2.19
C ASP A 107 1.62 6.23 -1.29
N ASN A 108 1.55 6.00 0.03
CA ASN A 108 2.29 6.83 0.99
C ASN A 108 3.65 6.26 1.40
N ILE A 109 3.88 4.94 1.38
CA ILE A 109 5.21 4.36 1.67
C ILE A 109 6.30 4.90 0.72
N PRO A 110 6.12 4.91 -0.61
CA PRO A 110 7.14 5.43 -1.53
C PRO A 110 7.40 6.93 -1.31
N ILE A 111 6.34 7.71 -1.10
CA ILE A 111 6.44 9.16 -0.83
C ILE A 111 7.21 9.40 0.47
N PHE A 112 6.90 8.67 1.52
CA PHE A 112 7.57 8.78 2.81
C PHE A 112 9.06 8.43 2.70
N LEU A 113 9.41 7.33 2.03
CA LEU A 113 10.80 6.92 1.83
C LEU A 113 11.58 7.94 1.00
N SER A 114 10.99 8.43 -0.09
CA SER A 114 11.59 9.46 -0.95
C SER A 114 11.87 10.74 -0.16
N ASN A 115 10.87 11.25 0.56
CA ASN A 115 11.03 12.45 1.38
C ASN A 115 12.01 12.24 2.54
N SER A 116 12.08 11.04 3.13
CA SER A 116 13.07 10.72 4.16
C SER A 116 14.50 10.73 3.62
N TYR A 117 14.70 10.18 2.41
CA TYR A 117 15.98 10.25 1.71
C TYR A 117 16.37 11.69 1.39
N PHE A 118 15.42 12.48 0.86
CA PHE A 118 15.66 13.89 0.58
C PHE A 118 15.97 14.66 1.87
N ALA A 119 15.20 14.50 2.95
CA ALA A 119 15.44 15.13 4.24
C ALA A 119 16.88 14.91 4.71
N PHE A 120 17.35 13.66 4.63
CA PHE A 120 18.71 13.30 5.02
C PHE A 120 19.77 13.94 4.10
N LYS A 121 19.55 13.90 2.78
CA LYS A 121 20.46 14.52 1.79
C LYS A 121 20.56 16.04 1.99
N THR A 122 19.44 16.69 2.22
CA THR A 122 19.32 18.16 2.33
C THR A 122 19.91 18.66 3.65
N ASP A 123 19.75 17.90 4.74
CA ASP A 123 20.37 18.20 6.03
C ASP A 123 21.91 18.15 5.95
N ILE A 124 22.47 17.14 5.29
CA ILE A 124 23.92 17.05 5.02
C ILE A 124 24.40 18.23 4.15
N ALA A 125 23.59 18.65 3.18
CA ALA A 125 23.89 19.79 2.30
C ALA A 125 23.63 21.17 2.93
N ARG A 126 23.13 21.23 4.19
CA ARG A 126 22.70 22.45 4.90
C ARG A 126 21.66 23.30 4.16
N GLN A 127 20.93 22.70 3.23
CA GLN A 127 19.78 23.31 2.59
C GLN A 127 18.58 22.63 3.24
N GLY A 128 17.78 23.30 4.06
CA GLY A 128 16.63 22.64 4.69
C GLY A 128 15.60 22.15 3.65
N LEU A 129 14.69 21.26 4.05
CA LEU A 129 13.49 20.99 3.24
C LEU A 129 12.57 22.23 3.22
N SER A 130 11.84 22.39 2.12
CA SER A 130 10.75 23.38 2.05
C SER A 130 9.56 22.98 2.93
N ASP A 131 8.76 23.95 3.34
CA ASP A 131 7.57 23.72 4.17
C ASP A 131 6.60 22.71 3.53
N GLN A 132 6.41 22.80 2.21
CA GLN A 132 5.57 21.86 1.45
C GLN A 132 6.10 20.42 1.52
N GLN A 133 7.41 20.23 1.49
CA GLN A 133 8.02 18.90 1.61
C GLN A 133 7.87 18.34 3.02
N TYR A 134 8.01 19.16 4.06
CA TYR A 134 7.75 18.74 5.44
C TYR A 134 6.29 18.32 5.66
N ILE A 135 5.33 19.09 5.13
CA ILE A 135 3.91 18.75 5.22
C ILE A 135 3.66 17.42 4.49
N THR A 136 4.17 17.27 3.26
CA THR A 136 4.00 16.05 2.47
C THR A 136 4.63 14.82 3.15
N TRP A 137 5.79 15.01 3.80
CA TRP A 137 6.46 13.95 4.54
C TRP A 137 5.65 13.53 5.78
N GLY A 138 5.20 14.49 6.59
CA GLY A 138 4.38 14.22 7.77
C GLY A 138 3.03 13.58 7.43
N THR A 139 2.33 14.08 6.41
CA THR A 139 1.05 13.49 5.98
C THR A 139 1.22 12.08 5.45
N SER A 140 2.28 11.81 4.67
CA SER A 140 2.58 10.46 4.20
C SER A 140 2.82 9.48 5.36
N PHE A 141 3.53 9.91 6.40
CA PHE A 141 3.74 9.09 7.60
C PHE A 141 2.43 8.77 8.33
N ILE A 142 1.57 9.77 8.53
CA ILE A 142 0.26 9.59 9.18
C ILE A 142 -0.61 8.63 8.37
N ASN A 143 -0.65 8.79 7.05
CA ASN A 143 -1.41 7.92 6.16
C ASN A 143 -0.94 6.47 6.22
N ILE A 144 0.37 6.23 6.36
CA ILE A 144 0.92 4.88 6.55
C ILE A 144 0.41 4.28 7.87
N ILE A 145 0.43 5.04 8.96
CA ILE A 145 -0.07 4.58 10.26
C ILE A 145 -1.56 4.25 10.16
N ILE A 146 -2.37 5.13 9.56
CA ILE A 146 -3.81 4.90 9.38
C ILE A 146 -4.05 3.65 8.53
N GLY A 147 -3.36 3.52 7.39
CA GLY A 147 -3.47 2.36 6.51
C GLY A 147 -3.13 1.06 7.24
N TYR A 148 -2.03 1.04 7.99
CA TYR A 148 -1.64 -0.11 8.81
C TYR A 148 -2.68 -0.43 9.89
N LEU A 149 -3.19 0.57 10.61
CA LEU A 149 -4.20 0.37 11.65
C LEU A 149 -5.50 -0.21 11.09
N LEU A 150 -5.93 0.26 9.90
CA LEU A 150 -7.10 -0.28 9.19
C LEU A 150 -6.91 -1.76 8.87
N LEU A 151 -5.74 -2.13 8.32
CA LEU A 151 -5.43 -3.52 7.95
C LEU A 151 -5.20 -4.44 9.16
N ALA A 152 -4.62 -3.93 10.24
CA ALA A 152 -4.31 -4.75 11.42
C ALA A 152 -5.50 -4.90 12.38
N ASN A 153 -6.46 -3.97 12.35
CA ASN A 153 -7.56 -3.90 13.33
C ASN A 153 -8.96 -3.94 12.69
N PHE A 154 -9.12 -4.47 11.48
CA PHE A 154 -10.42 -4.50 10.78
C PHE A 154 -11.52 -5.20 11.60
N GLU A 155 -11.23 -6.20 12.42
CA GLU A 155 -12.21 -6.82 13.33
C GLU A 155 -12.73 -5.85 14.40
N LYS A 156 -11.87 -4.97 14.90
CA LYS A 156 -12.24 -3.95 15.89
C LYS A 156 -13.10 -2.87 15.26
N ILE A 157 -12.77 -2.48 14.02
CA ILE A 157 -13.55 -1.52 13.23
C ILE A 157 -14.94 -2.09 12.94
N ASN A 158 -15.00 -3.33 12.47
CA ASN A 158 -16.26 -4.04 12.20
C ASN A 158 -17.18 -4.10 13.44
N ARG A 159 -16.62 -4.42 14.62
CA ARG A 159 -17.39 -4.41 15.88
C ARG A 159 -17.87 -3.02 16.28
N TRP A 160 -17.09 -1.98 16.01
CA TRP A 160 -17.47 -0.60 16.32
C TRP A 160 -18.65 -0.14 15.46
N PHE A 161 -18.66 -0.50 14.18
CA PHE A 161 -19.77 -0.22 13.27
C PHE A 161 -21.05 -0.99 13.66
N LYS A 162 -20.97 -2.30 13.94
CA LYS A 162 -22.13 -3.08 14.40
C LYS A 162 -22.78 -2.51 15.67
N ARG A 163 -21.97 -2.15 16.67
CA ARG A 163 -22.47 -1.52 17.91
C ARG A 163 -23.17 -0.18 17.68
N LYS A 164 -22.82 0.54 16.61
CA LYS A 164 -23.45 1.82 16.29
C LYS A 164 -24.79 1.63 15.58
N GLU A 165 -24.92 0.61 14.74
CA GLU A 165 -26.19 0.22 14.12
C GLU A 165 -27.19 -0.22 15.19
N GLU A 166 -26.80 -1.13 16.10
CA GLU A 166 -27.65 -1.60 17.20
C GLU A 166 -28.13 -0.48 18.14
N LYS A 167 -27.36 0.61 18.26
CA LYS A 167 -27.70 1.75 19.11
C LYS A 167 -28.57 2.81 18.42
N ASN A 168 -28.68 2.77 17.10
CA ASN A 168 -29.55 3.67 16.33
C ASN A 168 -30.93 3.07 16.07
N GLU A 169 -31.13 1.77 16.29
CA GLU A 169 -32.39 1.06 16.13
C GLU A 169 -33.19 0.86 17.44
N GLY A 170 -32.69 1.38 18.57
CA GLY A 170 -33.37 1.38 19.89
C GLY A 170 -33.66 2.79 20.38
#